data_AF-A0A351EL01-F1
#
_entry.id   AF-A0A351EL01-F1
#
_cell.length_a   1.000
_cell.length_b   1.000
_cell.length_c   1.000
_cell.angle_alpha   90.00
_cell.angle_beta   90.00
_cell.angle_gamma   90.00
#
_symmetry.space_group_name_H-M   'P 1'
#
loop_
_entity.id
_entity.type
_entity.pdbx_description
1 polymer ?
#
loop_
_entity_poly.entity_id
_entity_poly.type
_entity_poly.pdbx_seq_one_letter_code
_entity_poly.pdbx_strand_id
1 'polypeptide(L)'
;MAAFREEIPDGAALDWDYMCDRVAAEEPWWEPGTRNGYHLMSFGWVAGELVRRASGKSLGTFFREEVAGPADADFWIGLPSEEHHRVSPLQQFRPAPNEEFSSFTRAFISQPDGLQARAWRNRGGAKGDSPSVWSAELGGGGGIANARGLARIYRAPSLGNFVAEKQQERMCSVSVATEKDAMLLLPTRFSEGFMLRMSNRVSAHTDDDSVNIREGAFGHVGAGGSIGFADPRHGMSMGYVMNQMGKSVLLDERGEGLVEAAYQCADRNS
;
A
#
# COMPACT_ATOMS: atom_id res chain seq x y z
N MET A 1 -3.18 11.78 -9.64
CA MET A 1 -1.94 12.56 -9.48
C MET A 1 -0.87 11.70 -8.84
N ALA A 2 0.31 11.58 -9.44
CA ALA A 2 1.41 10.74 -8.93
C ALA A 2 2.39 11.48 -7.99
N ALA A 3 2.55 12.80 -8.13
CA ALA A 3 3.30 13.67 -7.22
C ALA A 3 2.79 15.12 -7.33
N PHE A 4 3.04 15.94 -6.32
CA PHE A 4 2.79 17.39 -6.38
C PHE A 4 3.99 18.11 -7.02
N ARG A 5 3.73 18.96 -8.01
CA ARG A 5 4.79 19.78 -8.63
C ARG A 5 5.21 20.91 -7.70
N GLU A 6 4.24 21.65 -7.19
CA GLU A 6 4.48 22.73 -6.24
C GLU A 6 4.65 22.20 -4.83
N GLU A 7 5.52 22.85 -4.06
CA GLU A 7 5.84 22.47 -2.69
C GLU A 7 4.60 22.50 -1.78
N ILE A 8 4.44 21.46 -0.97
CA ILE A 8 3.38 21.31 0.01
C ILE A 8 3.93 21.76 1.37
N PRO A 9 3.24 22.69 2.07
CA PRO A 9 3.69 23.15 3.37
C PRO A 9 3.86 22.02 4.39
N ASP A 10 4.83 22.16 5.29
CA ASP A 10 5.01 21.24 6.40
C ASP A 10 3.75 21.17 7.28
N GLY A 11 3.33 19.95 7.63
CA GLY A 11 2.12 19.68 8.42
C GLY A 11 0.84 19.55 7.59
N ALA A 12 0.83 20.02 6.34
CA ALA A 12 -0.35 20.00 5.49
C ALA A 12 -0.85 18.57 5.19
N ALA A 13 -0.01 17.53 5.30
CA ALA A 13 -0.44 16.15 5.14
C ALA A 13 -1.57 15.75 6.10
N LEU A 14 -1.65 16.40 7.26
CA LEU A 14 -2.65 16.14 8.30
C LEU A 14 -3.92 16.99 8.13
N ASP A 15 -3.89 17.95 7.20
CA ASP A 15 -5.05 18.76 6.81
C ASP A 15 -5.73 18.09 5.60
N TRP A 16 -6.80 17.35 5.88
CA TRP A 16 -7.49 16.55 4.87
C TRP A 16 -8.04 17.39 3.72
N ASP A 17 -8.71 18.50 4.04
CA ASP A 17 -9.40 19.33 3.07
C ASP A 17 -8.38 20.06 2.18
N TYR A 18 -7.31 20.59 2.79
CA TYR A 18 -6.20 21.17 2.03
C TYR A 18 -5.59 20.17 1.04
N MET A 19 -5.32 18.94 1.48
CA MET A 19 -4.72 17.93 0.60
C MET A 19 -5.68 17.50 -0.51
N CYS A 20 -6.98 17.40 -0.23
CA CYS A 20 -7.98 17.08 -1.26
C CYS A 20 -8.08 18.20 -2.30
N ASP A 21 -8.16 19.46 -1.88
CA ASP A 21 -8.16 20.62 -2.77
C ASP A 21 -6.89 20.66 -3.63
N ARG A 22 -5.74 20.36 -3.02
CA ARG A 22 -4.47 20.33 -3.74
C ARG A 22 -4.38 19.20 -4.75
N VAL A 23 -4.87 18.00 -4.41
CA VAL A 23 -4.94 16.88 -5.36
C VAL A 23 -5.89 17.21 -6.51
N ALA A 24 -7.02 17.87 -6.24
CA ALA A 24 -8.00 18.26 -7.25
C ALA A 24 -7.48 19.35 -8.19
N ALA A 25 -6.66 20.27 -7.68
CA ALA A 25 -6.06 21.35 -8.46
C ALA A 25 -4.82 20.92 -9.27
N GLU A 26 -4.16 19.82 -8.90
CA GLU A 26 -2.94 19.40 -9.59
C GLU A 26 -3.24 18.80 -10.98
N GLU A 27 -2.65 19.38 -12.02
CA GLU A 27 -2.73 18.84 -13.37
C GLU A 27 -2.13 17.43 -13.44
N PRO A 28 -2.80 16.45 -14.08
CA PRO A 28 -2.23 15.12 -14.28
C PRO A 28 -0.82 15.18 -14.89
N TRP A 29 0.07 14.29 -14.44
CA TRP A 29 1.43 14.17 -15.00
C TRP A 29 1.46 13.57 -16.41
N TRP A 30 0.34 12.99 -16.83
CA TRP A 30 0.09 12.40 -18.13
C TRP A 30 -1.42 12.35 -18.34
N GLU A 31 -1.84 12.18 -19.60
CA GLU A 31 -3.25 12.03 -19.94
C GLU A 31 -3.84 10.78 -19.25
N PRO A 32 -4.92 10.90 -18.45
CA PRO A 32 -5.55 9.77 -17.77
C PRO A 32 -5.89 8.63 -18.73
N GLY A 33 -5.57 7.39 -18.33
CA GLY A 33 -5.80 6.20 -19.16
C GLY A 33 -4.67 5.85 -20.13
N THR A 34 -3.72 6.75 -20.38
CA THR A 34 -2.59 6.48 -21.31
C THR A 34 -1.36 5.89 -20.64
N ARG A 35 -1.20 6.12 -19.33
CA ARG A 35 -0.06 5.67 -18.54
C ARG A 35 -0.50 5.41 -17.10
N ASN A 36 0.18 4.48 -16.44
CA ASN A 36 0.04 4.27 -15.00
C ASN A 36 1.33 4.66 -14.27
N GLY A 37 1.14 5.04 -13.01
CA GLY A 37 2.19 5.24 -12.05
C GLY A 37 1.60 5.12 -10.66
N TYR A 38 2.28 4.39 -9.78
CA TYR A 38 1.86 4.24 -8.40
C TYR A 38 1.72 5.59 -7.68
N HIS A 39 0.60 5.78 -6.98
CA HIS A 39 0.27 7.01 -6.26
C HIS A 39 0.55 6.82 -4.75
N LEU A 40 1.80 7.00 -4.33
CA LEU A 40 2.29 6.60 -2.99
C LEU A 40 1.38 7.05 -1.85
N MET A 41 1.10 8.36 -1.75
CA MET A 41 0.23 8.91 -0.70
C MET A 41 -1.09 9.42 -1.24
N SER A 42 -1.09 9.97 -2.46
CA SER A 42 -2.27 10.60 -3.05
C SER A 42 -3.42 9.65 -3.34
N PHE A 43 -3.15 8.36 -3.49
CA PHE A 43 -4.21 7.35 -3.53
C PHE A 43 -5.11 7.42 -2.30
N GLY A 44 -4.52 7.60 -1.11
CA GLY A 44 -5.24 7.66 0.16
C GLY A 44 -6.23 8.82 0.25
N TRP A 45 -5.84 10.02 -0.17
CA TRP A 45 -6.74 11.18 -0.19
C TRP A 45 -7.82 11.02 -1.27
N VAL A 46 -7.49 10.56 -2.48
CA VAL A 46 -8.49 10.36 -3.53
C VAL A 46 -9.53 9.31 -3.14
N ALA A 47 -9.08 8.11 -2.73
CA ALA A 47 -9.99 7.03 -2.34
C ALA A 47 -10.77 7.39 -1.07
N GLY A 48 -10.11 8.01 -0.08
CA GLY A 48 -10.77 8.43 1.14
C GLY A 48 -11.80 9.54 0.92
N GLU A 49 -11.57 10.45 -0.02
CA GLU A 49 -12.52 11.54 -0.30
C GLU A 49 -13.77 11.00 -1.02
N LEU A 50 -13.62 9.98 -1.87
CA LEU A 50 -14.77 9.24 -2.42
C LEU A 50 -15.58 8.56 -1.30
N VAL A 51 -14.93 7.93 -0.32
CA VAL A 51 -15.59 7.34 0.85
C VAL A 51 -16.34 8.41 1.65
N ARG A 52 -15.70 9.54 1.93
CA ARG A 52 -16.30 10.66 2.68
C ARG A 52 -17.53 11.21 1.99
N ARG A 53 -17.46 11.47 0.68
CA ARG A 53 -18.59 11.99 -0.10
C ARG A 53 -19.74 11.00 -0.21
N ALA A 54 -19.44 9.70 -0.32
CA ALA A 54 -20.47 8.67 -0.45
C ALA A 54 -21.15 8.31 0.87
N SER A 55 -20.41 8.32 1.99
CA SER A 55 -20.90 7.84 3.29
C SER A 55 -21.19 8.93 4.31
N GLY A 56 -20.65 10.14 4.14
CA GLY A 56 -20.68 11.21 5.14
C GLY A 56 -19.75 10.97 6.34
N LYS A 57 -18.98 9.86 6.36
CA LYS A 57 -18.05 9.50 7.45
C LYS A 57 -16.61 9.79 7.04
N SER A 58 -15.73 10.04 8.02
CA SER A 58 -14.28 10.08 7.78
C SER A 58 -13.75 8.73 7.27
N LEU A 59 -12.58 8.70 6.64
CA LEU A 59 -11.99 7.46 6.12
C LEU A 59 -11.75 6.46 7.26
N GLY A 60 -11.16 6.94 8.37
CA GLY A 60 -10.88 6.13 9.54
C GLY A 60 -12.13 5.61 10.23
N THR A 61 -13.16 6.45 10.34
CA THR A 61 -14.46 6.06 10.92
C THR A 61 -15.17 5.01 10.06
N PHE A 62 -15.26 5.24 8.75
CA PHE A 62 -15.85 4.28 7.83
C PHE A 62 -15.10 2.95 7.86
N PHE A 63 -13.76 2.99 7.78
CA PHE A 63 -12.95 1.78 7.83
C PHE A 63 -13.16 0.98 9.12
N ARG A 64 -13.23 1.66 10.27
CA ARG A 64 -13.48 1.01 11.56
C ARG A 64 -14.86 0.36 11.63
N GLU A 65 -15.90 1.06 11.21
CA GLU A 65 -17.28 0.59 11.35
C GLU A 65 -17.67 -0.46 10.30
N GLU A 66 -17.22 -0.30 9.06
CA GLU A 66 -17.67 -1.13 7.94
C GLU A 66 -16.68 -2.24 7.57
N VAL A 67 -15.41 -2.14 8.00
CA VAL A 67 -14.35 -3.11 7.62
C VAL A 67 -13.70 -3.76 8.83
N ALA A 68 -12.95 -3.00 9.63
CA ALA A 68 -12.14 -3.57 10.71
C ALA A 68 -13.00 -4.13 11.85
N GLY A 69 -14.07 -3.44 12.25
CA GLY A 69 -15.02 -3.91 13.27
C GLY A 69 -15.71 -5.23 12.88
N PRO A 70 -16.37 -5.33 11.71
CA PRO A 70 -16.98 -6.57 11.24
C PRO A 70 -15.97 -7.72 11.06
N ALA A 71 -14.71 -7.41 10.74
CA ALA A 71 -13.65 -8.40 10.64
C ALA A 71 -13.00 -8.78 11.98
N ASP A 72 -13.39 -8.14 13.10
CA ASP A 72 -12.72 -8.20 14.40
C ASP A 72 -11.20 -7.96 14.26
N ALA A 73 -10.82 -6.98 13.43
CA ALA A 73 -9.43 -6.72 13.09
C ALA A 73 -8.86 -5.56 13.92
N ASP A 74 -7.71 -5.81 14.55
CA ASP A 74 -6.88 -4.74 15.12
C ASP A 74 -6.07 -4.07 14.00
N PHE A 75 -6.77 -3.22 13.26
CA PHE A 75 -6.26 -2.38 12.18
C PHE A 75 -6.94 -1.01 12.29
N TRP A 76 -6.13 0.04 12.38
CA TRP A 76 -6.59 1.42 12.45
C TRP A 76 -6.10 2.24 11.27
N ILE A 77 -6.96 3.13 10.77
CA ILE A 77 -6.59 4.32 10.00
C ILE A 77 -7.02 5.49 10.89
N GLY A 78 -6.05 6.22 11.46
CA GLY A 78 -6.30 7.13 12.58
C GLY A 78 -6.44 6.38 13.91
N LEU A 79 -5.29 5.98 14.49
CA LEU A 79 -5.20 5.29 15.79
C LEU A 79 -5.45 6.28 16.94
N PRO A 80 -6.41 6.00 17.85
CA PRO A 80 -6.65 6.83 19.03
C PRO A 80 -5.39 6.97 19.90
N SER A 81 -5.22 8.14 20.51
CA SER A 81 -4.01 8.46 21.29
C SER A 81 -3.79 7.54 22.49
N GLU A 82 -4.88 7.02 23.04
CA GLU A 82 -4.91 6.08 24.16
C GLU A 82 -4.24 4.75 23.79
N GLU A 83 -4.28 4.39 22.51
CA GLU A 83 -3.73 3.16 21.96
C GLU A 83 -2.26 3.30 21.55
N HIS A 84 -1.67 4.49 21.57
CA HIS A 84 -0.28 4.72 21.11
C HIS A 84 0.75 3.90 21.88
N HIS A 85 0.45 3.52 23.12
CA HIS A 85 1.34 2.73 23.99
C HIS A 85 1.68 1.34 23.44
N ARG A 86 0.90 0.81 22.49
CA ARG A 86 1.14 -0.50 21.87
C ARG A 86 1.82 -0.44 20.50
N VAL A 87 2.11 0.76 19.99
CA VAL A 87 2.80 0.94 18.71
C VAL A 87 4.28 0.58 18.87
N SER A 88 4.76 -0.33 18.03
CA SER A 88 6.17 -0.70 17.99
C SER A 88 6.94 0.29 17.11
N PRO A 89 7.99 0.96 17.62
CA PRO A 89 8.77 1.91 16.83
C PRO A 89 9.41 1.26 15.60
N LEU A 90 9.34 1.93 14.46
CA LEU A 90 9.99 1.48 13.23
C LEU A 90 11.51 1.65 13.30
N GLN A 91 12.21 0.56 13.02
CA GLN A 91 13.65 0.57 12.81
C GLN A 91 13.92 0.70 11.32
N GLN A 92 14.52 1.83 10.96
CA GLN A 92 14.87 2.14 9.58
C GLN A 92 15.92 1.16 9.05
N PHE A 93 15.81 0.81 7.77
CA PHE A 93 16.84 0.06 7.07
C PHE A 93 18.17 0.83 7.08
N ARG A 94 19.27 0.15 7.36
CA ARG A 94 20.62 0.72 7.30
C ARG A 94 21.38 0.06 6.15
N PRO A 95 21.63 0.78 5.04
CA PRO A 95 22.31 0.19 3.89
C PRO A 95 23.76 -0.15 4.22
N ALA A 96 24.24 -1.27 3.69
CA ALA A 96 25.66 -1.60 3.70
C ALA A 96 26.43 -0.71 2.70
N PRO A 97 27.77 -0.60 2.83
CA PRO A 97 28.58 -0.05 1.76
C PRO A 97 28.35 -0.81 0.44
N ASN A 98 28.04 -0.08 -0.64
CA ASN A 98 27.69 -0.62 -1.96
C ASN A 98 26.35 -1.40 -2.02
N GLU A 99 25.40 -1.09 -1.13
CA GLU A 99 24.05 -1.64 -1.21
C GLU A 99 23.41 -1.38 -2.59
N GLU A 100 22.88 -2.44 -3.21
CA GLU A 100 22.07 -2.31 -4.41
C GLU A 100 20.61 -2.01 -4.05
N PHE A 101 20.06 -0.99 -4.69
CA PHE A 101 18.71 -0.48 -4.45
C PHE A 101 17.80 -0.66 -5.66
N SER A 102 16.49 -0.74 -5.39
CA SER A 102 15.45 -0.79 -6.42
C SER A 102 15.53 0.41 -7.38
N SER A 103 14.95 0.26 -8.55
CA SER A 103 14.91 1.30 -9.60
C SER A 103 14.25 2.57 -9.11
N PHE A 104 13.14 2.45 -8.35
CA PHE A 104 12.52 3.57 -7.65
C PHE A 104 13.53 4.30 -6.74
N THR A 105 14.20 3.58 -5.86
CA THR A 105 15.10 4.16 -4.86
C THR A 105 16.31 4.83 -5.51
N ARG A 106 16.87 4.21 -6.57
CA ARG A 106 17.92 4.83 -7.38
C ARG A 106 17.46 6.12 -8.06
N ALA A 107 16.27 6.13 -8.66
CA ALA A 107 15.71 7.33 -9.30
C ALA A 107 15.46 8.45 -8.27
N PHE A 108 14.87 8.09 -7.12
CA PHE A 108 14.68 8.98 -5.98
C PHE A 108 15.98 9.65 -5.52
N ILE A 109 17.07 8.89 -5.39
CA ILE A 109 18.37 9.40 -4.92
C ILE A 109 19.05 10.25 -6.01
N SER A 110 19.04 9.78 -7.25
CA SER A 110 19.82 10.38 -8.35
C SER A 110 19.14 11.56 -9.04
N GLN A 111 17.82 11.70 -8.93
CA GLN A 111 17.03 12.75 -9.58
C GLN A 111 16.19 13.54 -8.55
N PRO A 112 16.79 14.49 -7.82
CA PRO A 112 16.12 15.24 -6.76
C PRO A 112 14.83 15.96 -7.17
N ASP A 113 14.77 16.41 -8.42
CA ASP A 113 13.60 17.11 -9.00
C ASP A 113 12.67 16.19 -9.80
N GLY A 114 13.01 14.90 -9.89
CA GLY A 114 12.26 13.89 -10.62
C GLY A 114 10.96 13.48 -9.92
N LEU A 115 10.11 12.77 -10.66
CA LEU A 115 8.79 12.33 -10.20
C LEU A 115 8.84 11.56 -8.86
N GLN A 116 9.75 10.59 -8.74
CA GLN A 116 9.94 9.75 -7.56
C GLN A 116 10.37 10.57 -6.35
N ALA A 117 11.29 11.51 -6.54
CA ALA A 117 11.77 12.37 -5.46
C ALA A 117 10.70 13.36 -4.99
N ARG A 118 9.92 13.94 -5.90
CA ARG A 118 8.77 14.76 -5.54
C ARG A 118 7.72 13.96 -4.78
N ALA A 119 7.35 12.76 -5.27
CA ALA A 119 6.37 11.92 -4.59
C ALA A 119 6.80 11.54 -3.16
N TRP A 120 8.10 11.29 -2.96
CA TRP A 120 8.62 10.88 -1.65
C TRP A 120 8.86 12.05 -0.69
N ARG A 121 9.40 13.17 -1.17
CA ARG A 121 9.81 14.32 -0.34
C ARG A 121 8.69 15.33 -0.15
N ASN A 122 7.90 15.61 -1.20
CA ASN A 122 6.88 16.64 -1.20
C ASN A 122 5.53 16.11 -0.70
N ARG A 123 5.53 15.63 0.54
CA ARG A 123 4.40 14.92 1.15
C ARG A 123 3.79 15.62 2.37
N GLY A 124 3.88 16.96 2.42
CA GLY A 124 3.29 17.80 3.46
C GLY A 124 3.77 17.52 4.88
N GLY A 125 5.06 17.19 5.03
CA GLY A 125 5.69 17.01 6.33
C GLY A 125 5.30 15.73 7.09
N ALA A 126 4.60 14.76 6.48
CA ALA A 126 4.28 13.48 7.13
C ALA A 126 5.56 12.71 7.52
N LYS A 127 5.82 12.58 8.82
CA LYS A 127 6.94 11.81 9.37
C LYS A 127 6.49 10.37 9.63
N GLY A 128 7.04 9.43 8.85
CA GLY A 128 6.53 8.06 8.70
C GLY A 128 6.44 7.19 9.97
N ASP A 129 7.00 7.64 11.10
CA ASP A 129 6.81 7.03 12.41
C ASP A 129 6.72 8.10 13.50
N SER A 130 5.52 8.62 13.74
CA SER A 130 5.29 9.66 14.76
C SER A 130 3.85 9.62 15.29
N PRO A 131 3.60 10.03 16.56
CA PRO A 131 2.26 10.05 17.13
C PRO A 131 1.21 10.82 16.32
N SER A 132 1.62 11.92 15.67
CA SER A 132 0.73 12.70 14.81
C SER A 132 0.34 11.95 13.54
N VAL A 133 1.24 11.16 12.96
CA VAL A 133 0.94 10.32 11.79
C VAL A 133 0.11 9.11 12.17
N TRP A 134 0.37 8.48 13.32
CA TRP A 134 -0.44 7.35 13.79
C TRP A 134 -1.91 7.75 14.00
N SER A 135 -2.13 8.97 14.50
CA SER A 135 -3.48 9.50 14.74
C SER A 135 -4.17 10.04 13.48
N ALA A 136 -3.43 10.26 12.41
CA ALA A 136 -3.97 10.83 11.18
C ALA A 136 -4.57 9.75 10.27
N GLU A 137 -5.62 10.12 9.53
CA GLU A 137 -6.32 9.21 8.63
C GLU A 137 -5.63 9.10 7.25
N LEU A 138 -4.32 8.88 7.22
CA LEU A 138 -3.55 8.83 5.96
C LEU A 138 -3.75 7.48 5.25
N GLY A 139 -4.73 7.39 4.34
CA GLY A 139 -5.05 6.14 3.63
C GLY A 139 -3.93 5.53 2.77
N GLY A 140 -2.91 6.32 2.41
CA GLY A 140 -1.77 5.86 1.60
C GLY A 140 -0.55 5.39 2.40
N GLY A 141 -0.56 5.51 3.74
CA GLY A 141 0.62 5.15 4.54
C GLY A 141 0.55 5.37 6.05
N GLY A 142 -0.62 5.65 6.61
CA GLY A 142 -0.84 5.85 8.05
C GLY A 142 -1.57 4.72 8.76
N GLY A 143 -1.79 3.58 8.09
CA GLY A 143 -2.44 2.42 8.69
C GLY A 143 -1.57 1.78 9.79
N ILE A 144 -2.15 1.48 10.94
CA ILE A 144 -1.49 0.79 12.05
C ILE A 144 -2.19 -0.53 12.33
N ALA A 145 -1.47 -1.65 12.20
CA ALA A 145 -2.04 -2.98 12.37
C ALA A 145 -1.01 -3.97 12.91
N ASN A 146 -1.50 -5.11 13.39
CA ASN A 146 -0.68 -6.31 13.61
C ASN A 146 -0.97 -7.38 12.53
N ALA A 147 -0.14 -8.42 12.44
CA ALA A 147 -0.27 -9.48 11.43
C ALA A 147 -1.66 -10.15 11.45
N ARG A 148 -2.24 -10.32 12.64
CA ARG A 148 -3.55 -10.96 12.83
C ARG A 148 -4.68 -10.07 12.33
N GLY A 149 -4.65 -8.78 12.68
CA GLY A 149 -5.60 -7.79 12.17
C GLY A 149 -5.54 -7.69 10.65
N LEU A 150 -4.33 -7.61 10.10
CA LEU A 150 -4.11 -7.58 8.66
C LEU A 150 -4.65 -8.85 7.96
N ALA A 151 -4.37 -10.05 8.49
CA ALA A 151 -4.94 -11.29 7.94
C ALA A 151 -6.48 -11.32 8.04
N ARG A 152 -7.05 -10.82 9.13
CA ARG A 152 -8.52 -10.78 9.34
C ARG A 152 -9.24 -9.90 8.33
N ILE A 153 -8.70 -8.71 8.00
CA ILE A 153 -9.35 -7.85 7.00
C ILE A 153 -9.40 -8.49 5.61
N TYR A 154 -8.40 -9.29 5.25
CA TYR A 154 -8.36 -10.00 3.96
C TYR A 154 -9.19 -11.29 3.98
N ARG A 155 -9.47 -11.86 5.16
CA ARG A 155 -10.30 -13.07 5.30
C ARG A 155 -11.74 -12.85 4.83
N ALA A 156 -12.37 -11.73 5.17
CA ALA A 156 -13.79 -11.55 4.84
C ALA A 156 -14.03 -11.50 3.31
N PRO A 157 -13.24 -10.74 2.52
CA PRO A 157 -13.30 -10.82 1.06
C PRO A 157 -12.93 -12.19 0.49
N SER A 158 -12.03 -12.96 1.13
CA SER A 158 -11.65 -14.29 0.63
C SER A 158 -12.77 -15.33 0.78
N LEU A 159 -13.68 -15.13 1.73
CA LEU A 159 -14.83 -16.01 1.99
C LEU A 159 -16.12 -15.57 1.28
N GLY A 160 -16.07 -14.51 0.46
CA GLY A 160 -17.19 -14.07 -0.37
C GLY A 160 -18.38 -13.48 0.39
N ASN A 161 -18.20 -13.10 1.66
CA ASN A 161 -19.28 -12.62 2.53
C ASN A 161 -19.19 -11.12 2.88
N PHE A 162 -18.26 -10.40 2.24
CA PHE A 162 -17.99 -9.00 2.54
C PHE A 162 -18.41 -8.04 1.43
N VAL A 163 -18.28 -8.47 0.17
CA VAL A 163 -18.71 -7.73 -1.01
C VAL A 163 -19.52 -8.64 -1.92
N ALA A 164 -20.32 -8.05 -2.81
CA ALA A 164 -21.00 -8.83 -3.85
C ALA A 164 -20.00 -9.59 -4.72
N GLU A 165 -20.40 -10.76 -5.23
CA GLU A 165 -19.57 -11.64 -6.08
C GLU A 165 -18.89 -10.90 -7.24
N LYS A 166 -19.63 -10.08 -7.98
CA LYS A 166 -19.09 -9.24 -9.05
C LYS A 166 -17.97 -8.29 -8.58
N GLN A 167 -18.08 -7.77 -7.36
CA GLN A 167 -17.03 -6.91 -6.81
C GLN A 167 -15.80 -7.74 -6.42
N GLN A 168 -15.99 -8.93 -5.85
CA GLN A 168 -14.90 -9.86 -5.58
C GLN A 168 -14.14 -10.24 -6.86
N GLU A 169 -14.84 -10.52 -7.96
CA GLU A 169 -14.22 -10.76 -9.27
C GLU A 169 -13.35 -9.59 -9.74
N ARG A 170 -13.84 -8.34 -9.58
CA ARG A 170 -13.08 -7.12 -9.92
C ARG A 170 -11.82 -6.96 -9.07
N MET A 171 -11.89 -7.29 -7.78
CA MET A 171 -10.73 -7.24 -6.88
C MET A 171 -9.62 -8.19 -7.32
N CYS A 172 -9.98 -9.35 -7.89
CA CYS A 172 -9.03 -10.36 -8.38
C CYS A 172 -8.56 -10.12 -9.84
N SER A 173 -9.22 -9.22 -10.57
CA SER A 173 -9.01 -9.04 -12.02
C SER A 173 -8.12 -7.84 -12.32
N VAL A 174 -7.22 -8.00 -13.29
CA VAL A 174 -6.36 -6.90 -13.74
C VAL A 174 -7.20 -5.79 -14.36
N SER A 175 -7.17 -4.61 -13.75
CA SER A 175 -7.75 -3.39 -14.34
C SER A 175 -6.69 -2.57 -15.08
N VAL A 176 -5.43 -2.63 -14.63
CA VAL A 176 -4.30 -1.96 -15.28
C VAL A 176 -3.01 -2.77 -15.09
N ALA A 177 -2.21 -2.86 -16.16
CA ALA A 177 -0.90 -3.47 -16.13
C ALA A 177 0.07 -2.74 -17.07
N THR A 178 1.36 -2.79 -16.75
CA THR A 178 2.43 -2.32 -17.62
C THR A 178 3.75 -3.02 -17.33
N GLU A 179 4.65 -3.01 -18.29
CA GLU A 179 6.03 -3.45 -18.11
C GLU A 179 6.88 -2.42 -17.36
N LYS A 180 6.44 -1.15 -17.26
CA LYS A 180 7.18 -0.12 -16.55
C LYS A 180 6.28 0.96 -15.98
N ASP A 181 5.91 0.79 -14.71
CA ASP A 181 5.17 1.79 -13.94
C ASP A 181 5.96 3.10 -13.86
N ALA A 182 5.29 4.24 -14.09
CA ALA A 182 5.98 5.54 -14.14
C ALA A 182 6.63 5.93 -12.80
N MET A 183 6.12 5.38 -11.69
CA MET A 183 6.61 5.64 -10.35
C MET A 183 7.57 4.54 -9.89
N LEU A 184 7.10 3.28 -9.84
CA LEU A 184 7.87 2.14 -9.30
C LEU A 184 9.00 1.70 -10.26
N LEU A 185 8.91 2.03 -11.55
CA LEU A 185 9.91 1.74 -12.58
C LEU A 185 10.15 0.24 -12.83
N LEU A 186 9.16 -0.59 -12.50
CA LEU A 186 9.13 -2.04 -12.69
C LEU A 186 7.77 -2.46 -13.27
N PRO A 187 7.62 -3.72 -13.74
CA PRO A 187 6.33 -4.23 -14.18
C PRO A 187 5.32 -4.26 -13.03
N THR A 188 4.11 -3.76 -13.27
CA THR A 188 3.03 -3.73 -12.29
C THR A 188 1.73 -4.27 -12.86
N ARG A 189 0.93 -4.88 -11.98
CA ARG A 189 -0.44 -5.37 -12.25
C ARG A 189 -1.31 -5.00 -11.05
N PHE A 190 -2.32 -4.16 -11.30
CA PHE A 190 -3.27 -3.71 -10.27
C PHE A 190 -4.70 -4.07 -10.67
N SER A 191 -5.52 -4.26 -9.66
CA SER A 191 -6.97 -4.16 -9.74
C SER A 191 -7.43 -2.82 -9.12
N GLU A 192 -8.69 -2.74 -8.72
CA GLU A 192 -9.30 -1.56 -8.10
C GLU A 192 -8.83 -1.37 -6.66
N GLY A 193 -7.58 -0.91 -6.50
CA GLY A 193 -6.96 -0.62 -5.21
C GLY A 193 -6.07 -1.74 -4.65
N PHE A 194 -5.95 -2.87 -5.34
CA PHE A 194 -5.08 -3.98 -4.92
C PHE A 194 -3.95 -4.23 -5.92
N MET A 195 -2.81 -4.65 -5.38
CA MET A 195 -1.76 -5.30 -6.14
C MET A 195 -2.17 -6.75 -6.42
N LEU A 196 -1.89 -7.19 -7.64
CA LEU A 196 -2.03 -8.57 -8.08
C LEU A 196 -0.63 -9.21 -8.17
N ARG A 197 -0.56 -10.46 -8.63
CA ARG A 197 0.72 -11.16 -8.83
C ARG A 197 1.67 -10.33 -9.70
N MET A 198 2.88 -10.07 -9.19
CA MET A 198 3.98 -9.41 -9.91
C MET A 198 5.25 -10.25 -9.74
N SER A 199 5.57 -11.07 -10.75
CA SER A 199 6.71 -11.99 -10.71
C SER A 199 7.94 -11.38 -11.41
N ASN A 200 8.50 -10.33 -10.82
CA ASN A 200 9.54 -9.52 -11.48
C ASN A 200 10.94 -10.13 -11.43
N ARG A 201 11.16 -11.15 -10.58
CA ARG A 201 12.45 -11.87 -10.45
C ARG A 201 12.93 -12.57 -11.73
N VAL A 202 12.04 -12.81 -12.69
CA VAL A 202 12.36 -13.46 -13.97
C VAL A 202 12.66 -12.43 -15.08
N SER A 203 12.53 -11.13 -14.79
CA SER A 203 12.74 -10.07 -15.77
C SER A 203 14.23 -9.73 -15.93
N ALA A 204 14.63 -9.25 -17.11
CA ALA A 204 16.00 -8.79 -17.41
C ALA A 204 16.37 -7.46 -16.69
N HIS A 205 15.66 -7.11 -15.61
CA HIS A 205 15.79 -5.84 -14.92
C HIS A 205 16.67 -6.04 -13.68
N THR A 206 17.40 -5.00 -13.27
CA THR A 206 18.25 -5.04 -12.06
C THR A 206 17.43 -4.87 -10.77
N ASP A 207 16.13 -5.14 -10.81
CA ASP A 207 15.18 -4.87 -9.73
C ASP A 207 14.32 -6.11 -9.54
N ASP A 208 14.44 -6.73 -8.37
CA ASP A 208 13.78 -7.99 -8.01
C ASP A 208 12.55 -7.78 -7.12
N ASP A 209 12.20 -6.52 -6.82
CA ASP A 209 11.00 -6.14 -6.08
C ASP A 209 9.76 -6.77 -6.76
N SER A 210 9.10 -7.66 -6.02
CA SER A 210 8.04 -8.53 -6.51
C SER A 210 6.88 -8.61 -5.52
N VAL A 211 5.77 -9.17 -5.98
CA VAL A 211 4.65 -9.60 -5.15
C VAL A 211 4.24 -10.99 -5.65
N ASN A 212 4.89 -12.04 -5.15
CA ASN A 212 4.67 -13.41 -5.65
C ASN A 212 3.48 -14.13 -5.01
N ILE A 213 2.34 -13.44 -4.88
CA ILE A 213 1.05 -14.09 -4.63
C ILE A 213 0.57 -14.86 -5.87
N ARG A 214 -0.38 -15.80 -5.73
CA ARG A 214 -0.88 -16.59 -6.87
C ARG A 214 -1.80 -15.81 -7.80
N GLU A 215 -1.96 -16.34 -9.02
CA GLU A 215 -2.94 -15.81 -9.97
C GLU A 215 -4.37 -15.90 -9.40
N GLY A 216 -5.10 -14.79 -9.41
CA GLY A 216 -6.42 -14.67 -8.80
C GLY A 216 -6.41 -14.32 -7.31
N ALA A 217 -5.23 -14.18 -6.68
CA ALA A 217 -5.08 -13.54 -5.37
C ALA A 217 -4.93 -12.02 -5.53
N PHE A 218 -5.28 -11.27 -4.48
CA PHE A 218 -5.15 -9.82 -4.43
C PHE A 218 -4.73 -9.36 -3.03
N GLY A 219 -3.99 -8.27 -2.97
CA GLY A 219 -3.46 -7.76 -1.72
C GLY A 219 -2.77 -6.41 -1.88
N HIS A 220 -1.92 -6.07 -0.93
CA HIS A 220 -1.02 -4.93 -1.08
C HIS A 220 0.21 -5.14 -0.20
N VAL A 221 1.38 -4.73 -0.71
CA VAL A 221 2.63 -4.70 0.07
C VAL A 221 2.90 -3.30 0.60
N GLY A 222 3.59 -3.20 1.73
CA GLY A 222 4.03 -1.92 2.29
C GLY A 222 5.54 -1.82 2.27
N ALA A 223 6.05 -0.60 2.02
CA ALA A 223 7.47 -0.30 2.00
C ALA A 223 8.18 -0.86 3.25
N GLY A 224 9.35 -1.46 3.04
CA GLY A 224 10.07 -2.18 4.08
C GLY A 224 9.74 -3.68 4.14
N GLY A 225 8.66 -4.16 3.49
CA GLY A 225 8.37 -5.58 3.28
C GLY A 225 7.09 -6.15 3.92
N SER A 226 6.13 -5.33 4.38
CA SER A 226 4.88 -5.85 4.94
C SER A 226 3.95 -6.34 3.82
N ILE A 227 3.06 -7.28 4.09
CA ILE A 227 2.08 -7.73 3.10
C ILE A 227 0.79 -8.19 3.78
N GLY A 228 -0.35 -7.79 3.20
CA GLY A 228 -1.63 -8.43 3.42
C GLY A 228 -2.24 -8.87 2.11
N PHE A 229 -2.78 -10.08 2.04
CA PHE A 229 -3.46 -10.55 0.84
C PHE A 229 -4.52 -11.63 1.13
N ALA A 230 -5.39 -11.82 0.15
CA ALA A 230 -6.41 -12.86 0.07
C ALA A 230 -6.21 -13.71 -1.19
N ASP A 231 -6.39 -15.02 -1.05
CA ASP A 231 -6.48 -15.97 -2.15
C ASP A 231 -7.81 -16.75 -2.03
N PRO A 232 -8.87 -16.29 -2.71
CA PRO A 232 -10.18 -16.93 -2.65
C PRO A 232 -10.18 -18.38 -3.15
N ARG A 233 -9.29 -18.75 -4.09
CA ARG A 233 -9.23 -20.12 -4.63
C ARG A 233 -8.77 -21.12 -3.59
N HIS A 234 -7.87 -20.69 -2.69
CA HIS A 234 -7.37 -21.51 -1.59
C HIS A 234 -8.12 -21.25 -0.27
N GLY A 235 -9.14 -20.38 -0.27
CA GLY A 235 -9.82 -19.95 0.96
C GLY A 235 -8.87 -19.34 1.99
N MET A 236 -7.78 -18.71 1.52
CA MET A 236 -6.65 -18.30 2.35
C MET A 236 -6.57 -16.77 2.45
N SER A 237 -6.12 -16.29 3.60
CA SER A 237 -5.72 -14.90 3.82
C SER A 237 -4.48 -14.86 4.68
N MET A 238 -3.57 -13.93 4.43
CA MET A 238 -2.32 -13.80 5.16
C MET A 238 -2.03 -12.33 5.47
N GLY A 239 -1.41 -12.11 6.63
CA GLY A 239 -0.85 -10.82 7.03
C GLY A 239 0.55 -11.04 7.59
N TYR A 240 1.51 -10.27 7.10
CA TYR A 240 2.87 -10.16 7.63
C TYR A 240 3.18 -8.69 7.88
N VAL A 241 3.61 -8.40 9.10
CA VAL A 241 4.04 -7.07 9.53
C VAL A 241 5.30 -7.19 10.36
N MET A 242 6.07 -6.13 10.42
CA MET A 242 7.32 -6.05 11.16
C MET A 242 7.60 -4.60 11.58
N ASN A 243 8.54 -4.41 12.49
CA ASN A 243 9.06 -3.09 12.84
C ASN A 243 10.45 -2.82 12.26
N GLN A 244 11.22 -3.85 11.88
CA GLN A 244 12.48 -3.68 11.15
C GLN A 244 12.23 -3.60 9.65
N MET A 245 12.35 -2.39 9.08
CA MET A 245 12.22 -2.19 7.64
C MET A 245 13.37 -2.85 6.89
N GLY A 246 13.04 -3.50 5.77
CA GLY A 246 13.98 -3.90 4.73
C GLY A 246 14.20 -2.78 3.71
N LYS A 247 15.00 -3.07 2.68
CA LYS A 247 15.32 -2.11 1.62
C LYS A 247 14.26 -1.99 0.51
N SER A 248 13.42 -3.01 0.37
CA SER A 248 12.45 -3.13 -0.73
C SER A 248 11.31 -2.11 -0.59
N VAL A 249 10.85 -1.60 -1.72
CA VAL A 249 9.62 -0.77 -1.79
C VAL A 249 8.38 -1.68 -1.88
N LEU A 250 8.57 -2.91 -2.37
CA LEU A 250 7.56 -3.96 -2.39
C LEU A 250 7.81 -4.99 -1.28
N LEU A 251 7.84 -6.30 -1.61
CA LEU A 251 8.07 -7.38 -0.67
C LEU A 251 9.54 -7.81 -0.66
N ASP A 252 10.13 -7.90 0.52
CA ASP A 252 11.48 -8.45 0.68
C ASP A 252 11.48 -9.97 0.88
N GLU A 253 12.68 -10.55 0.96
CA GLU A 253 12.88 -12.01 1.12
C GLU A 253 12.15 -12.63 2.31
N ARG A 254 11.91 -11.87 3.38
CA ARG A 254 11.23 -12.36 4.59
C ARG A 254 9.76 -12.59 4.30
N GLY A 255 9.12 -11.59 3.70
CA GLY A 255 7.73 -11.67 3.28
C GLY A 255 7.53 -12.72 2.19
N GLU A 256 8.40 -12.73 1.18
CA GLU A 256 8.37 -13.70 0.07
C GLU A 256 8.50 -15.15 0.56
N GLY A 257 9.45 -15.44 1.45
CA GLY A 257 9.62 -16.77 2.02
C GLY A 257 8.41 -17.24 2.84
N LEU A 258 7.73 -16.32 3.53
CA LEU A 258 6.50 -16.63 4.27
C LEU A 258 5.31 -16.88 3.32
N VAL A 259 5.19 -16.12 2.24
CA VAL A 259 4.15 -16.33 1.20
C VAL A 259 4.34 -17.69 0.55
N GLU A 260 5.57 -18.04 0.17
CA GLU A 260 5.90 -19.34 -0.43
C GLU A 260 5.55 -20.49 0.53
N ALA A 261 6.00 -20.41 1.79
CA ALA A 261 5.71 -21.43 2.80
C ALA A 261 4.20 -21.59 3.06
N ALA A 262 3.44 -20.49 3.10
CA ALA A 262 1.98 -20.53 3.25
C ALA A 262 1.32 -21.31 2.10
N TYR A 263 1.74 -21.03 0.87
CA TYR A 263 1.23 -21.74 -0.31
C TYR A 263 1.63 -23.22 -0.35
N GLN A 264 2.87 -23.56 0.00
CA GLN A 264 3.30 -24.96 0.11
C GLN A 264 2.46 -25.74 1.13
N CYS A 265 2.06 -25.10 2.23
CA CYS A 265 1.16 -25.69 3.22
C CYS A 265 -0.28 -25.82 2.71
N ALA A 266 -0.79 -24.82 1.97
CA ALA A 266 -2.13 -24.86 1.39
C ALA A 266 -2.27 -26.00 0.37
N ASP A 267 -1.27 -26.18 -0.51
CA ASP A 267 -1.27 -27.23 -1.54
C ASP A 267 -1.24 -28.65 -0.98
N ARG A 268 -0.66 -28.84 0.22
CA ARG A 268 -0.64 -30.16 0.88
C ARG A 268 -2.00 -30.55 1.46
N ASN A 269 -2.88 -29.58 1.67
CA ASN A 269 -4.18 -29.76 2.32
C ASN A 269 -5.36 -29.68 1.33
N SER A 270 -5.10 -29.42 0.05
CA SER A 270 -6.08 -29.41 -1.06
C SER A 270 -6.11 -30.75 -1.79
#